data_AF-A0A9Q4BSN5-F1
#
_entry.id   AF-A0A9Q4BSN5-F1
#
_cell.length_a   1.000
_cell.length_b   1.000
_cell.length_c   1.000
_cell.angle_alpha   90.00
_cell.angle_beta   90.00
_cell.angle_gamma   90.00
#
_symmetry.space_group_name_H-M   'P 1'
#
loop_
_entity.id
_entity.type
_entity.pdbx_description
1 polymer ?
#
loop_
_entity_poly.entity_id
_entity_poly.type
_entity_poly.pdbx_seq_one_letter_code
_entity_poly.pdbx_strand_id
1 'polypeptide(L)'
;MKIFNAFILVLLIIFSSCSSSKDSAAGEVKTIKGRVFVVGNSPFTHMALQTDSTTVYLLDCSKDIQKQLSEHQGNFAEVSYSGTVETPDGKALKVIGASLLPQKVPD
;
A
#
# COMPACT_ATOMS: atom_id res chain seq x y z
N MET A 1 18.09 27.70 44.07
CA MET A 1 18.33 26.70 43.01
C MET A 1 17.55 25.38 43.25
N LYS A 2 16.26 25.42 43.61
CA LYS A 2 15.43 24.20 43.80
C LYS A 2 14.18 24.15 42.90
N ILE A 3 13.78 25.31 42.37
CA ILE A 3 12.61 25.50 41.49
C ILE A 3 12.90 25.19 40.02
N PHE A 4 14.18 25.22 39.61
CA PHE A 4 14.57 24.99 38.21
C PHE A 4 14.52 23.50 37.81
N ASN A 5 14.78 22.59 38.76
CA ASN A 5 14.72 21.14 38.52
C ASN A 5 13.30 20.59 38.45
N ALA A 6 12.32 21.29 39.04
CA ALA A 6 10.92 20.89 38.95
C ALA A 6 10.33 21.15 37.54
N PHE A 7 10.83 22.17 36.85
CA PHE A 7 10.35 22.55 35.51
C PHE A 7 10.76 21.54 34.42
N ILE A 8 11.93 20.89 34.58
CA ILE A 8 12.43 19.89 33.65
C ILE A 8 11.66 18.56 33.76
N LEU A 9 11.14 18.22 34.94
CA LEU A 9 10.38 16.98 35.16
C LEU A 9 8.96 17.04 34.55
N VAL A 10 8.34 18.22 34.52
CA VAL A 10 6.99 18.43 33.97
C VAL A 10 6.99 18.43 32.43
N LEU A 11 8.10 18.82 31.80
CA LEU A 11 8.23 18.86 30.34
C LEU A 11 8.27 17.46 29.69
N LEU A 12 8.53 16.41 30.47
CA LEU A 12 8.72 15.04 29.98
C LEU A 12 7.40 14.24 29.87
N ILE A 13 6.30 14.73 30.45
CA ILE A 13 5.01 14.01 30.51
C ILE A 13 4.12 14.33 29.30
N ILE A 14 4.47 15.33 28.49
CA ILE A 14 3.64 15.83 27.37
C ILE A 14 3.87 15.07 26.05
N PHE A 15 4.84 14.15 25.99
CA PHE A 15 5.14 13.35 24.79
C PHE A 15 4.48 11.97 24.76
N SER A 16 3.52 11.70 25.66
CA SER A 16 2.57 10.59 25.47
C SER A 16 1.54 10.96 24.39
N SER A 17 2.03 11.22 23.19
CA SER A 17 1.22 11.36 21.99
C SER A 17 0.53 10.03 21.74
N CYS A 18 -0.76 10.06 22.01
CA CYS A 18 -1.76 9.07 21.67
C CYS A 18 -1.63 8.70 20.18
N SER A 19 -0.94 7.60 19.88
CA SER A 19 -1.00 6.98 18.56
C SER A 19 -2.34 6.25 18.47
N SER A 20 -3.39 7.01 18.17
CA SER A 20 -4.71 6.48 17.86
C SER A 20 -4.63 5.82 16.48
N SER A 21 -4.20 4.56 16.46
CA SER A 21 -4.31 3.71 15.29
C SER A 21 -5.80 3.48 15.04
N LYS A 22 -6.38 4.31 14.18
CA LYS A 22 -7.70 4.05 13.61
C LYS A 22 -7.63 2.74 12.83
N ASP A 23 -8.06 1.67 13.47
CA ASP A 23 -8.50 0.46 12.79
C ASP A 23 -9.56 0.89 11.77
N SER A 24 -9.16 0.87 10.50
CA SER A 24 -10.05 1.18 9.39
C SER A 24 -11.17 0.16 9.39
N ALA A 25 -12.40 0.65 9.40
CA ALA A 25 -13.61 -0.14 9.30
C ALA A 25 -13.47 -1.21 8.20
N ALA A 26 -13.69 -2.46 8.58
CA ALA A 26 -13.87 -3.55 7.62
C ALA A 26 -15.03 -3.17 6.68
N GLY A 27 -14.72 -2.88 5.41
CA GLY A 27 -15.71 -2.58 4.38
C GLY A 27 -15.46 -1.32 3.55
N GLU A 28 -14.47 -0.48 3.87
CA GLU A 28 -14.18 0.69 3.04
C GLU A 28 -13.35 0.31 1.82
N VAL A 29 -13.87 0.62 0.62
CA VAL A 29 -13.12 0.49 -0.64
C VAL A 29 -12.03 1.55 -0.66
N LYS A 30 -10.79 1.12 -0.78
CA LYS A 30 -9.60 1.99 -0.84
C LYS A 30 -9.03 1.97 -2.23
N THR A 31 -8.38 3.06 -2.64
CA THR A 31 -7.66 3.16 -3.91
C THR A 31 -6.18 3.41 -3.68
N ILE A 32 -5.35 2.86 -4.57
CA ILE A 32 -3.90 3.05 -4.53
C ILE A 32 -3.34 3.09 -5.95
N LYS A 33 -2.31 3.93 -6.16
CA LYS A 33 -1.68 4.12 -7.46
C LYS A 33 -0.28 3.56 -7.44
N GLY A 34 0.14 2.95 -8.55
CA GLY A 34 1.49 2.45 -8.67
C GLY A 34 1.79 1.87 -10.03
N ARG A 35 3.04 1.46 -10.22
CA ARG A 35 3.49 0.74 -11.40
C ARG A 35 3.14 -0.73 -11.27
N VAL A 36 2.52 -1.28 -12.32
CA VAL A 36 2.12 -2.68 -12.40
C VAL A 36 3.27 -3.51 -12.92
N PHE A 37 3.57 -4.63 -12.28
CA PHE A 37 4.63 -5.55 -12.72
C PHE A 37 4.38 -6.98 -12.21
N VAL A 38 5.23 -7.92 -12.64
CA VAL A 38 5.18 -9.31 -12.20
C VAL A 38 6.41 -9.58 -11.34
N VAL A 39 6.20 -10.30 -10.23
CA VAL A 39 7.26 -10.78 -9.34
C VAL A 39 7.24 -12.30 -9.28
N GLY A 40 8.38 -12.89 -8.91
CA GLY A 40 8.54 -14.33 -8.78
C GLY A 40 8.96 -15.00 -10.09
N ASN A 41 9.27 -16.29 -9.95
CA ASN A 41 9.71 -17.18 -11.02
C ASN A 41 8.62 -18.19 -11.34
N SER A 42 8.47 -18.58 -12.61
CA SER A 42 7.46 -19.55 -13.03
C SER A 42 7.59 -20.87 -12.26
N PRO A 43 6.50 -21.47 -11.75
CA PRO A 43 5.08 -21.08 -11.87
C PRO A 43 4.56 -20.14 -10.77
N PHE A 44 5.42 -19.64 -9.88
CA PHE A 44 5.09 -18.80 -8.72
C PHE A 44 5.12 -17.31 -9.07
N THR A 45 4.59 -16.94 -10.23
CA THR A 45 4.53 -15.54 -10.68
C THR A 45 3.29 -14.85 -10.14
N HIS A 46 3.46 -13.69 -9.54
CA HIS A 46 2.38 -12.88 -8.99
C HIS A 46 2.34 -11.51 -9.66
N MET A 47 1.13 -11.02 -9.92
CA MET A 47 0.96 -9.60 -10.25
C MET A 47 1.24 -8.77 -9.00
N ALA A 48 1.94 -7.65 -9.19
CA ALA A 48 2.33 -6.75 -8.13
C ALA A 48 2.17 -5.29 -8.54
N LEU A 49 2.05 -4.42 -7.53
CA LEU A 49 1.95 -2.98 -7.66
C LEU A 49 3.04 -2.31 -6.83
N GLN A 50 3.90 -1.54 -7.48
CA GLN A 50 4.93 -0.74 -6.85
C GLN A 50 4.42 0.68 -6.69
N THR A 51 4.26 1.12 -5.46
CA THR A 51 3.66 2.44 -5.14
C THR A 51 4.71 3.53 -5.00
N ASP A 52 5.91 3.15 -4.57
CA ASP A 52 7.11 3.99 -4.48
C ASP A 52 8.37 3.13 -4.69
N SER A 53 9.57 3.67 -4.48
CA SER A 53 10.84 2.94 -4.67
C SER A 53 11.00 1.67 -3.81
N THR A 54 10.23 1.53 -2.74
CA THR A 54 10.40 0.52 -1.69
C THR A 54 9.17 -0.34 -1.44
N THR A 55 7.97 0.19 -1.72
CA THR A 55 6.71 -0.44 -1.32
C THR A 55 6.10 -1.19 -2.50
N VAL A 56 6.03 -2.52 -2.35
CA VAL A 56 5.43 -3.45 -3.31
C VAL A 56 4.30 -4.21 -2.64
N TYR A 57 3.15 -4.27 -3.32
CA TYR A 57 2.02 -5.11 -2.92
C TYR A 57 1.75 -6.18 -3.97
N LEU A 58 1.41 -7.39 -3.52
CA LEU A 58 0.85 -8.42 -4.39
C LEU A 58 -0.61 -8.10 -4.71
N LEU A 59 -1.10 -8.53 -5.87
CA LEU A 59 -2.46 -8.30 -6.31
C LEU A 59 -3.24 -9.62 -6.33
N ASP A 60 -4.10 -9.81 -5.33
CA ASP A 60 -5.11 -10.87 -5.32
C ASP A 60 -6.34 -10.36 -6.07
N CYS A 61 -6.48 -10.77 -7.33
CA CYS A 61 -7.46 -10.22 -8.26
C CYS A 61 -8.09 -11.31 -9.13
N SER A 62 -9.24 -11.00 -9.74
CA SER A 62 -9.88 -11.89 -10.71
C SER A 62 -9.01 -12.06 -11.96
N LYS A 63 -9.22 -13.15 -12.70
CA LYS A 63 -8.47 -13.42 -13.95
C LYS A 63 -8.59 -12.30 -14.98
N ASP A 64 -9.74 -11.63 -15.05
CA ASP A 64 -9.97 -10.54 -16.00
C ASP A 64 -9.13 -9.31 -15.65
N ILE A 65 -9.10 -8.93 -14.38
CA ILE A 65 -8.25 -7.83 -13.88
C ILE A 65 -6.77 -8.21 -14.04
N GLN A 66 -6.41 -9.46 -13.70
CA GLN A 66 -5.04 -9.96 -13.86
C GLN A 66 -4.59 -9.86 -15.31
N LYS A 67 -5.43 -10.31 -16.26
CA LYS A 67 -5.16 -10.24 -17.69
C LYS A 67 -4.97 -8.80 -18.14
N GLN A 68 -5.91 -7.91 -17.82
CA GLN A 68 -5.82 -6.47 -18.13
C GLN A 68 -4.50 -5.88 -17.62
N LEU A 69 -4.15 -6.13 -16.36
CA LEU A 69 -2.93 -5.60 -15.77
C LEU A 69 -1.66 -6.21 -16.37
N SER A 70 -1.70 -7.50 -16.73
CA SER A 70 -0.56 -8.19 -17.34
C SER A 70 -0.24 -7.69 -18.76
N GLU A 71 -1.27 -7.37 -19.56
CA GLU A 71 -1.13 -6.79 -20.90
C GLU A 71 -0.52 -5.38 -20.88
N HIS A 72 -0.59 -4.72 -19.71
CA HIS A 72 -0.10 -3.36 -19.49
C HIS A 72 0.99 -3.31 -18.41
N GLN A 73 1.79 -4.37 -18.30
CA GLN A 73 2.95 -4.39 -17.42
C GLN A 73 3.88 -3.19 -17.69
N GLY A 74 4.41 -2.61 -16.61
CA GLY A 74 5.27 -1.43 -16.65
C GLY A 74 4.49 -0.11 -16.63
N ASN A 75 3.18 -0.11 -16.87
CA ASN A 75 2.35 1.10 -16.80
C ASN A 75 1.92 1.42 -15.37
N PHE A 76 1.51 2.67 -15.17
CA PHE A 76 0.84 3.08 -13.94
C PHE A 76 -0.64 2.70 -13.99
N ALA A 77 -1.15 2.19 -12.87
CA ALA A 77 -2.57 1.91 -12.68
C ALA A 77 -3.04 2.43 -11.32
N GLU A 78 -4.33 2.74 -11.24
CA GLU A 78 -5.06 2.89 -9.99
C GLU A 78 -5.79 1.58 -9.70
N VAL A 79 -5.60 1.05 -8.49
CA VAL A 79 -6.16 -0.21 -8.02
C VAL A 79 -7.10 0.07 -6.87
N SER A 80 -8.35 -0.39 -6.99
CA SER A 80 -9.35 -0.37 -5.92
C SER A 80 -9.33 -1.71 -5.19
N TYR A 81 -9.25 -1.68 -3.86
CA TYR A 81 -9.15 -2.88 -3.03
C TYR A 81 -10.02 -2.80 -1.77
N SER A 82 -10.51 -3.95 -1.31
CA SER A 82 -11.40 -4.07 -0.14
C SER A 82 -10.67 -4.41 1.15
N GLY A 83 -9.40 -4.82 1.06
CA GLY A 83 -8.59 -5.16 2.22
C GLY A 83 -7.23 -5.70 1.82
N THR A 84 -6.45 -6.05 2.83
CA THR A 84 -5.13 -6.68 2.65
C THR A 84 -5.07 -8.03 3.34
N VAL A 85 -4.30 -8.96 2.80
CA VAL A 85 -4.03 -10.27 3.39
C VAL A 85 -2.53 -10.52 3.38
N GLU A 86 -2.01 -11.04 4.48
CA GLU A 86 -0.62 -11.51 4.55
C GLU A 86 -0.53 -12.88 3.89
N THR A 87 0.37 -13.04 2.94
CA THR A 87 0.67 -14.30 2.26
C THR A 87 2.13 -14.71 2.54
N PRO A 88 2.53 -15.96 2.25
CA PRO A 88 3.93 -16.37 2.36
C PRO A 88 4.90 -15.52 1.52
N ASP A 89 4.40 -14.93 0.43
CA ASP A 89 5.18 -14.14 -0.53
C ASP A 89 5.11 -12.63 -0.25
N GLY A 90 4.32 -12.20 0.75
CA GLY A 90 4.21 -10.81 1.20
C GLY A 90 2.78 -10.33 1.36
N LYS A 91 2.60 -9.02 1.36
CA LYS A 91 1.29 -8.39 1.58
C LYS A 91 0.51 -8.27 0.27
N ALA A 92 -0.66 -8.90 0.21
CA ALA A 92 -1.54 -8.87 -0.95
C ALA A 92 -2.75 -7.95 -0.75
N LEU A 93 -3.13 -7.21 -1.78
CA LEU A 93 -4.36 -6.41 -1.85
C LEU A 93 -5.47 -7.27 -2.45
N LYS A 94 -6.64 -7.31 -1.80
CA LYS A 94 -7.86 -7.90 -2.36
C LYS A 94 -8.49 -6.92 -3.35
N VAL A 95 -8.08 -7.03 -4.60
CA VAL A 95 -8.44 -6.09 -5.67
C VAL A 95 -9.86 -6.34 -6.15
N ILE A 96 -10.65 -5.27 -6.23
CA ILE A 96 -12.01 -5.29 -6.75
C ILE A 96 -12.16 -4.51 -8.07
N GLY A 97 -11.15 -3.72 -8.45
CA GLY A 97 -11.14 -2.99 -9.72
C GLY A 97 -9.77 -2.40 -10.02
N ALA A 98 -9.50 -2.16 -11.30
CA ALA A 98 -8.28 -1.49 -11.75
C ALA A 98 -8.53 -0.62 -12.98
N SER A 99 -7.88 0.54 -13.02
CA SER A 99 -7.91 1.47 -14.14
C SER A 99 -6.49 1.88 -14.52
N LEU A 100 -6.18 1.86 -15.82
CA LEU A 100 -4.88 2.30 -16.32
C LEU A 100 -4.79 3.81 -16.27
N LEU A 101 -3.65 4.33 -15.83
CA LEU A 101 -3.39 5.76 -15.86
C LEU A 101 -2.68 6.12 -17.17
N PRO A 102 -2.99 7.29 -17.77
CA PRO A 102 -2.27 7.76 -18.94
C PRO A 102 -0.79 7.89 -18.58
N GLN A 103 0.10 7.33 -19.42
CA GLN A 103 1.52 7.58 -19.29
C GLN A 103 1.74 9.08 -19.48
N LYS A 104 2.20 9.78 -18.44
CA LYS A 104 2.69 11.14 -18.62
C LYS A 104 3.97 11.02 -19.43
N VAL A 105 3.89 11.34 -20.72
CA VAL A 105 5.07 11.48 -21.58
C VAL A 105 5.95 12.53 -20.90
N PRO A 106 7.20 12.22 -20.53
CA PRO A 106 8.10 13.26 -20.06
C PRO A 106 8.32 14.25 -21.20
N ASP A 107 8.01 15.52 -20.94
CA ASP A 107 8.30 16.64 -21.84
C ASP A 107 9.82 16.77 -22.12
#